data_AF-A0AA51M5G0-F1
#
_entry.id   AF-A0AA51M5G0-F1
#
_cell.length_a   1.000
_cell.length_b   1.000
_cell.length_c   1.000
_cell.angle_alpha   90.00
_cell.angle_beta   90.00
_cell.angle_gamma   90.00
#
_symmetry.space_group_name_H-M   'P 1'
#
loop_
_entity.id
_entity.type
_entity.pdbx_description
1 polymer ?
#
loop_
_entity_poly.entity_id
_entity_poly.type
_entity_poly.pdbx_seq_one_letter_code
_entity_poly.pdbx_strand_id
1 'polypeptide(L)'
;MSDSIIPQIPSIPTTAEPVPGTSASSSFSRALAVSVLIFAVSLTIGWIGTTQNPEIGEQLLSAFEKDVAGHIAGNNSLEVFTKLFFNNFEACILLFLGGASLGILTIFILSLNGVVIGSILEIVAKGHSPAFVAAAIVPHGVFEIPAFIISCALGILLSQALLGEWFGNADAADIGKRLGLAFIVFVIPLVITAAYVEAFITPLVTQLVS
;
A
#
# COMPACT_ATOMS: atom_id res chain seq x y z
N MET A 1 -53.71 37.22 -32.97
CA MET A 1 -52.50 37.91 -32.50
C MET A 1 -52.23 37.49 -31.06
N SER A 2 -51.31 36.55 -30.86
CA SER A 2 -50.41 36.42 -29.70
C SER A 2 -49.78 35.02 -29.74
N ASP A 3 -48.89 34.78 -30.70
CA ASP A 3 -48.00 33.63 -30.63
C ASP A 3 -46.89 33.94 -29.61
N SER A 4 -46.87 33.19 -28.51
CA SER A 4 -45.87 33.32 -27.46
C SER A 4 -44.51 32.81 -27.95
N ILE A 5 -43.58 33.73 -28.16
CA ILE A 5 -42.16 33.40 -28.42
C ILE A 5 -41.51 33.04 -27.08
N ILE A 6 -41.47 31.75 -26.76
CA ILE A 6 -40.55 31.21 -25.75
C ILE A 6 -39.27 30.78 -26.48
N PRO A 7 -38.10 31.35 -26.16
CA PRO A 7 -36.84 30.90 -26.75
C PRO A 7 -36.52 29.47 -26.28
N GLN A 8 -36.38 28.55 -27.23
CA GLN A 8 -35.91 27.19 -26.99
C GLN A 8 -34.45 27.25 -26.53
N ILE A 9 -34.19 26.90 -25.27
CA ILE A 9 -32.83 26.77 -24.74
C ILE A 9 -32.21 25.51 -25.36
N PRO A 10 -31.03 25.60 -26.01
CA PRO A 10 -30.37 24.42 -26.54
C PRO A 10 -30.01 23.46 -25.40
N SER A 11 -30.42 22.20 -25.54
CA SER A 11 -30.09 21.12 -24.61
C SER A 11 -28.58 20.93 -24.52
N ILE A 12 -28.02 21.05 -23.32
CA ILE A 12 -26.63 20.69 -23.04
C ILE A 12 -26.47 19.19 -23.34
N PRO A 13 -25.48 18.75 -24.12
CA PRO A 13 -25.26 17.33 -24.36
C PRO A 13 -24.82 16.65 -23.04
N THR A 14 -25.70 15.83 -22.46
CA THR A 14 -25.45 15.03 -21.25
C THR A 14 -24.81 13.67 -21.58
N THR A 15 -23.74 13.67 -22.36
CA THR A 15 -22.93 12.45 -22.53
C THR A 15 -21.47 12.87 -22.72
N ALA A 16 -20.70 12.87 -21.63
CA ALA A 16 -19.27 12.64 -21.77
C ALA A 16 -19.12 11.25 -22.39
N GLU A 17 -18.77 11.19 -23.67
CA GLU A 17 -18.45 9.92 -24.31
C GLU A 17 -17.28 9.29 -23.53
N PRO A 18 -17.37 7.99 -23.16
CA PRO A 18 -16.26 7.30 -22.53
C PRO A 18 -15.06 7.34 -23.47
N VAL A 19 -13.91 7.80 -22.95
CA VAL A 19 -12.65 7.86 -23.71
C VAL A 19 -12.38 6.49 -24.35
N PRO A 20 -12.27 6.39 -25.69
CA PRO A 20 -12.08 5.12 -26.37
C PRO A 20 -10.80 4.42 -25.88
N GLY A 21 -10.94 3.24 -25.27
CA GLY A 21 -9.82 2.33 -24.98
C GLY A 21 -9.49 2.06 -23.51
N THR A 22 -10.14 2.69 -22.53
CA THR A 22 -9.86 2.39 -21.11
C THR A 22 -10.65 1.18 -20.62
N SER A 23 -10.11 -0.02 -20.85
CA SER A 23 -10.63 -1.23 -20.18
C SER A 23 -10.31 -1.20 -18.68
N ALA A 24 -11.08 -1.87 -17.83
CA ALA A 24 -10.84 -1.93 -16.38
C ALA A 24 -9.39 -2.32 -16.01
N SER A 25 -8.75 -3.15 -16.85
CA SER A 25 -7.34 -3.54 -16.73
C SER A 25 -6.36 -2.34 -16.85
N SER A 26 -6.66 -1.38 -17.73
CA SER A 26 -5.83 -0.18 -17.90
C SER A 26 -5.87 0.74 -16.68
N SER A 27 -7.04 0.89 -16.05
CA SER A 27 -7.18 1.70 -14.82
C SER A 27 -6.39 1.10 -13.67
N PHE A 28 -6.48 -0.22 -13.47
CA PHE A 28 -5.70 -0.92 -12.44
C PHE A 28 -4.19 -0.79 -12.68
N SER A 29 -3.74 -0.99 -13.92
CA SER A 29 -2.32 -0.88 -14.27
C SER A 29 -1.75 0.52 -13.98
N ARG A 30 -2.51 1.57 -14.26
CA ARG A 30 -2.12 2.95 -13.92
C ARG A 30 -2.07 3.17 -12.41
N ALA A 31 -3.08 2.72 -11.68
CA ALA A 31 -3.10 2.85 -10.22
C ALA A 31 -1.90 2.12 -9.59
N LEU A 32 -1.59 0.92 -10.06
CA LEU A 32 -0.43 0.15 -9.64
C LEU A 32 0.87 0.89 -9.93
N ALA A 33 1.03 1.44 -11.14
CA ALA A 33 2.21 2.22 -11.51
C ALA A 33 2.39 3.46 -10.61
N VAL A 34 1.30 4.17 -10.30
CA VAL A 34 1.30 5.30 -9.37
C VAL A 34 1.73 4.84 -7.97
N SER A 35 1.18 3.74 -7.46
CA SER A 35 1.57 3.19 -6.15
C SER A 35 3.05 2.82 -6.10
N VAL A 36 3.58 2.17 -7.14
CA VAL A 36 5.01 1.85 -7.25
C VAL A 36 5.87 3.11 -7.25
N LEU A 37 5.47 4.14 -7.99
CA LEU A 37 6.19 5.41 -8.02
C LEU A 37 6.19 6.10 -6.65
N ILE A 38 5.05 6.16 -5.97
CA ILE A 38 4.95 6.73 -4.62
C ILE A 38 5.90 6.00 -3.69
N PHE A 39 5.83 4.67 -3.65
CA PHE A 39 6.69 3.86 -2.78
C PHE A 39 8.18 4.06 -3.10
N ALA A 40 8.56 4.05 -4.38
CA ALA A 40 9.96 4.23 -4.79
C ALA A 40 10.49 5.62 -4.43
N VAL A 41 9.68 6.67 -4.60
CA VAL A 41 10.04 8.03 -4.19
C VAL A 41 10.19 8.11 -2.67
N SER A 42 9.23 7.58 -1.90
CA SER A 42 9.29 7.59 -0.45
C SER A 42 10.46 6.78 0.11
N LEU A 43 10.77 5.63 -0.49
CA LEU A 43 11.97 4.83 -0.17
C LEU A 43 13.24 5.63 -0.41
N THR A 44 13.32 6.32 -1.56
CA THR A 44 14.47 7.18 -1.87
C THR A 44 14.59 8.34 -0.89
N ILE A 45 13.47 8.93 -0.47
CA ILE A 45 13.45 9.99 0.56
C ILE A 45 13.98 9.46 1.89
N GLY A 46 13.53 8.28 2.34
CA GLY A 46 14.02 7.66 3.57
C GLY A 46 15.51 7.36 3.53
N TRP A 47 15.97 6.78 2.43
CA TRP A 47 17.39 6.52 2.20
C TRP A 47 18.21 7.82 2.25
N ILE A 48 17.89 8.81 1.40
CA ILE A 48 18.64 10.07 1.33
C ILE A 48 18.58 10.82 2.66
N GLY A 49 17.41 10.91 3.30
CA GLY A 49 17.25 11.57 4.60
C GLY A 49 18.18 10.97 5.66
N THR A 50 18.33 9.65 5.64
CA THR A 50 19.23 8.93 6.54
C THR A 50 20.71 9.13 6.20
N THR A 51 21.06 9.19 4.91
CA THR A 51 22.44 9.51 4.51
C THR A 51 22.89 10.90 4.99
N GLN A 52 21.97 11.87 5.00
CA GLN A 52 22.24 13.24 5.42
C GLN A 52 22.26 13.39 6.93
N ASN A 53 21.35 12.71 7.63
CA ASN A 53 21.22 12.74 9.08
C ASN A 53 21.05 11.30 9.62
N PRO A 54 22.16 10.61 9.96
CA PRO A 54 22.11 9.24 10.46
C PRO A 54 21.21 9.06 11.68
N GLU A 55 21.11 10.09 12.53
CA GLU A 55 20.25 10.09 13.72
C GLU A 55 18.77 9.80 13.39
N ILE A 56 18.28 10.25 12.22
CA ILE A 56 16.90 9.95 11.77
C ILE A 56 16.75 8.45 11.52
N GLY A 57 17.70 7.83 10.84
CA GLY A 57 17.66 6.40 10.55
C GLY A 57 17.82 5.56 11.80
N GLU A 58 18.68 5.95 12.74
CA GLU A 58 18.83 5.27 14.03
C GLU A 58 17.54 5.33 14.86
N GLN A 59 16.89 6.50 14.91
CA GLN A 59 15.61 6.64 15.60
C GLN A 59 14.52 5.77 14.96
N LEU A 60 14.39 5.80 13.62
CA LEU A 60 13.43 4.99 12.89
C LEU A 60 13.73 3.49 13.03
N LEU A 61 15.00 3.09 12.97
CA LEU A 61 15.41 1.71 13.19
C LEU A 61 15.08 1.28 14.62
N SER A 62 15.36 2.09 15.64
CA SER A 62 15.03 1.74 17.03
C SER A 62 13.52 1.60 17.25
N ALA A 63 12.73 2.46 16.59
CA ALA A 63 11.27 2.38 16.65
C ALA A 63 10.76 1.11 15.96
N PHE A 64 11.32 0.78 14.79
CA PHE A 64 11.01 -0.44 14.05
C PHE A 64 11.42 -1.70 14.82
N GLU A 65 12.64 -1.76 15.36
CA GLU A 65 13.11 -2.87 16.18
C GLU A 65 12.25 -3.07 17.41
N LYS A 66 11.84 -2.00 18.09
CA LYS A 66 10.95 -2.09 19.24
C LYS A 66 9.58 -2.64 18.85
N ASP A 67 9.05 -2.21 17.71
CA ASP A 67 7.79 -2.70 17.18
C ASP A 67 7.89 -4.18 16.81
N VAL A 68 8.87 -4.55 15.97
CA VAL A 68 9.15 -5.93 15.57
C VAL A 68 9.43 -6.83 16.78
N ALA A 69 10.22 -6.38 17.75
CA ALA A 69 10.48 -7.14 18.97
C ALA A 69 9.19 -7.38 19.77
N GLY A 70 8.26 -6.42 19.82
CA GLY A 70 6.93 -6.62 20.41
C GLY A 70 6.11 -7.69 19.69
N HIS A 71 6.23 -7.77 18.36
CA HIS A 71 5.58 -8.78 17.53
C HIS A 71 6.24 -10.17 17.66
N ILE A 72 7.56 -10.23 17.79
CA ILE A 72 8.36 -11.47 17.88
C ILE A 72 8.48 -12.01 19.32
N ALA A 73 8.20 -11.21 20.35
CA ALA A 73 8.24 -11.62 21.77
C ALA A 73 7.17 -12.66 22.18
N GLY A 74 6.51 -13.33 21.22
CA GLY A 74 5.56 -14.40 21.49
C GLY A 74 6.22 -15.66 22.02
N ASN A 75 5.48 -16.43 22.84
CA ASN A 75 6.00 -17.66 23.45
C ASN A 75 6.10 -18.83 22.45
N ASN A 76 5.48 -18.71 21.27
CA ASN A 76 5.51 -19.70 20.20
C ASN A 76 5.31 -19.04 18.83
N SER A 77 5.71 -19.73 17.75
CA SER A 77 5.64 -19.24 16.37
C SER A 77 4.22 -18.87 15.92
N LEU A 78 3.18 -19.49 16.49
CA LEU A 78 1.80 -19.15 16.15
C LEU A 78 1.42 -17.75 16.66
N GLU A 79 1.85 -17.38 17.87
CA GLU A 79 1.64 -16.04 18.41
C GLU A 79 2.34 -14.99 17.54
N VAL A 80 3.59 -15.23 17.17
CA VAL A 80 4.36 -14.36 16.27
C VAL A 80 3.66 -14.22 14.91
N PHE A 81 3.24 -15.34 14.31
CA PHE A 81 2.45 -15.35 13.07
C PHE A 81 1.21 -14.46 13.17
N THR A 82 0.41 -14.61 14.23
CA THR A 82 -0.83 -13.84 14.38
C THR A 82 -0.56 -12.35 14.50
N LYS A 83 0.44 -11.96 15.29
CA LYS A 83 0.83 -10.56 15.48
C LYS A 83 1.26 -9.93 14.16
N LEU A 84 2.13 -10.60 13.41
CA LEU A 84 2.62 -10.11 12.11
C LEU A 84 1.53 -10.04 11.06
N PHE A 85 0.67 -11.07 11.00
CA PHE A 85 -0.48 -11.08 10.11
C PHE A 85 -1.37 -9.87 10.36
N PHE A 86 -1.78 -9.62 11.61
CA PHE A 86 -2.68 -8.52 11.92
C PHE A 86 -2.05 -7.14 11.70
N ASN A 87 -0.76 -6.97 12.00
CA ASN A 87 -0.05 -5.71 11.75
C ASN A 87 -0.07 -5.34 10.27
N ASN A 88 0.33 -6.27 9.40
CA ASN A 88 0.34 -6.05 7.96
C ASN A 88 -1.07 -5.98 7.35
N PHE A 89 -1.99 -6.76 7.88
CA PHE A 89 -3.39 -6.76 7.45
C PHE A 89 -4.06 -5.42 7.77
N GLU A 90 -3.81 -4.87 8.96
CA GLU A 90 -4.30 -3.54 9.36
C GLU A 90 -3.74 -2.46 8.43
N ALA A 91 -2.42 -2.46 8.19
CA ALA A 91 -1.80 -1.52 7.25
C ALA A 91 -2.41 -1.62 5.84
N CYS A 92 -2.64 -2.84 5.33
CA CYS A 92 -3.28 -3.08 4.04
C CYS A 92 -4.73 -2.59 4.00
N ILE A 93 -5.50 -2.84 5.07
CA ILE A 93 -6.88 -2.34 5.19
C ILE A 93 -6.90 -0.82 5.19
N LEU A 94 -6.02 -0.17 5.95
CA LEU A 94 -5.96 1.28 6.01
C LEU A 94 -5.51 1.89 4.67
N LEU A 95 -4.61 1.23 3.94
CA LEU A 95 -4.25 1.61 2.57
C LEU A 95 -5.44 1.54 1.62
N PHE A 96 -6.20 0.44 1.67
CA PHE A 96 -7.36 0.24 0.81
C PHE A 96 -8.52 1.18 1.18
N LEU A 97 -9.00 1.12 2.42
CA LEU A 97 -10.13 1.92 2.89
C LEU A 97 -9.79 3.40 3.05
N GLY A 98 -8.50 3.74 3.20
CA GLY A 98 -8.01 5.12 3.12
C GLY A 98 -8.33 5.79 1.79
N GLY A 99 -8.70 5.04 0.75
CA GLY A 99 -9.26 5.57 -0.48
C GLY A 99 -10.50 6.42 -0.24
N ALA A 100 -11.28 6.13 0.82
CA ALA A 100 -12.43 6.91 1.23
C ALA A 100 -12.09 8.35 1.64
N SER A 101 -10.86 8.63 2.06
CA SER A 101 -10.37 10.00 2.31
C SER A 101 -9.90 10.68 1.02
N LEU A 102 -10.49 10.32 -0.13
CA LEU A 102 -10.05 10.71 -1.47
C LEU A 102 -8.58 10.32 -1.77
N GLY A 103 -8.09 9.25 -1.15
CA GLY A 103 -6.74 8.72 -1.34
C GLY A 103 -5.64 9.44 -0.53
N ILE A 104 -5.96 10.50 0.23
CA ILE A 104 -4.98 11.22 1.06
C ILE A 104 -4.33 10.27 2.08
N LEU A 105 -5.14 9.53 2.85
CA LEU A 105 -4.67 8.58 3.84
C LEU A 105 -3.90 7.42 3.18
N THR A 106 -4.38 6.92 2.04
CA THR A 106 -3.70 5.88 1.26
C THR A 106 -2.28 6.28 0.86
N ILE A 107 -2.12 7.48 0.30
CA ILE A 107 -0.81 7.99 -0.14
C ILE A 107 0.10 8.21 1.08
N PHE A 108 -0.44 8.79 2.15
CA PHE A 108 0.30 9.04 3.39
C PHE A 108 0.86 7.75 4.01
N ILE A 109 0.01 6.73 4.20
CA ILE A 109 0.43 5.45 4.79
C ILE A 109 1.46 4.75 3.93
N LEU A 110 1.28 4.71 2.60
CA LEU A 110 2.26 4.09 1.71
C LEU A 110 3.59 4.83 1.77
N SER A 111 3.55 6.16 1.86
CA SER A 111 4.74 6.99 1.92
C SER A 111 5.52 6.78 3.22
N LEU A 112 4.84 6.70 4.36
CA LEU A 112 5.48 6.41 5.64
C LEU A 112 6.18 5.04 5.62
N ASN A 113 5.50 4.01 5.12
CA ASN A 113 6.09 2.68 4.98
C ASN A 113 7.33 2.70 4.06
N GLY A 114 7.25 3.42 2.93
CA GLY A 114 8.39 3.61 2.03
C GLY A 114 9.58 4.30 2.72
N VAL A 115 9.35 5.40 3.44
CA VAL A 115 10.40 6.13 4.17
C VAL A 115 11.07 5.24 5.21
N VAL A 116 10.30 4.53 6.04
CA VAL A 116 10.84 3.63 7.07
C VAL A 116 11.72 2.56 6.44
N ILE A 117 11.24 1.88 5.40
CA ILE A 117 12.01 0.84 4.69
C ILE A 117 13.29 1.44 4.07
N GLY A 118 13.19 2.60 3.44
CA GLY A 118 14.35 3.29 2.86
C GLY A 118 15.42 3.66 3.88
N SER A 119 15.01 4.13 5.06
CA SER A 119 15.90 4.45 6.18
C SER A 119 16.59 3.21 6.74
N ILE A 120 15.84 2.12 6.97
CA ILE A 120 16.40 0.86 7.47
C ILE A 120 17.40 0.31 6.47
N LEU A 121 17.07 0.28 5.17
CA LEU A 121 17.98 -0.20 4.13
C LEU A 121 19.32 0.55 4.15
N GLU A 122 19.31 1.86 4.41
CA GLU A 122 20.52 2.68 4.48
C GLU A 122 21.40 2.33 5.69
N ILE A 123 20.81 2.27 6.88
CA ILE A 123 21.55 1.95 8.13
C ILE A 123 22.15 0.55 8.04
N VAL A 124 21.34 -0.42 7.60
CA VAL A 124 21.79 -1.81 7.54
C VAL A 124 22.86 -1.99 6.45
N ALA A 125 22.78 -1.25 5.33
CA ALA A 125 23.82 -1.24 4.30
C ALA A 125 25.18 -0.69 4.79
N LYS A 126 25.18 0.19 5.80
CA LYS A 126 26.41 0.75 6.40
C LYS A 126 26.98 -0.10 7.53
N GLY A 127 26.14 -0.81 8.29
CA GLY A 127 26.53 -1.44 9.55
C GLY A 127 26.66 -2.97 9.55
N HIS A 128 26.11 -3.66 8.55
CA HIS A 128 26.04 -5.13 8.55
C HIS A 128 26.46 -5.72 7.20
N SER A 129 26.77 -7.02 7.18
CA SER A 129 27.06 -7.70 5.92
C SER A 129 25.82 -7.69 5.02
N PRO A 130 25.96 -7.57 3.69
CA PRO A 130 24.84 -7.67 2.74
C PRO A 130 24.00 -8.94 2.94
N ALA A 131 24.61 -10.02 3.43
CA ALA A 131 23.94 -11.28 3.73
C ALA A 131 23.03 -11.19 4.97
N PHE A 132 23.44 -10.48 6.02
CA PHE A 132 22.61 -10.23 7.21
C PHE A 132 21.45 -9.28 6.89
N VAL A 133 21.71 -8.23 6.09
CA VAL A 133 20.68 -7.30 5.58
C VAL A 133 19.62 -8.07 4.79
N ALA A 134 20.07 -8.94 3.88
CA ALA A 134 19.19 -9.78 3.10
C ALA A 134 18.40 -10.74 4.00
N ALA A 135 19.04 -11.42 4.95
CA ALA A 135 18.36 -12.35 5.85
C ALA A 135 17.32 -11.68 6.77
N ALA A 136 17.56 -10.42 7.17
CA ALA A 136 16.64 -9.66 8.02
C ALA A 136 15.51 -8.99 7.23
N ILE A 137 15.75 -8.45 6.02
CA ILE A 137 14.76 -7.65 5.28
C ILE A 137 14.00 -8.46 4.22
N VAL A 138 14.64 -9.47 3.60
CA VAL A 138 14.03 -10.28 2.52
C VAL A 138 12.79 -11.07 2.99
N PRO A 139 12.71 -11.61 4.22
CA PRO A 139 11.52 -12.34 4.62
C PRO A 139 10.27 -11.46 4.71
N HIS A 140 10.41 -10.21 5.13
CA HIS A 140 9.32 -9.25 5.28
C HIS A 140 8.93 -8.63 3.92
N GLY A 141 9.91 -8.05 3.22
CA GLY A 141 9.63 -7.18 2.08
C GLY A 141 9.10 -7.87 0.83
N VAL A 142 9.39 -9.16 0.60
CA VAL A 142 9.04 -9.84 -0.67
C VAL A 142 7.54 -10.01 -0.83
N PHE A 143 6.80 -10.23 0.25
CA PHE A 143 5.35 -10.42 0.20
C PHE A 143 4.59 -9.18 0.69
N GLU A 144 5.12 -8.44 1.67
CA GLU A 144 4.49 -7.25 2.22
C GLU A 144 4.50 -6.07 1.24
N ILE A 145 5.63 -5.81 0.57
CA ILE A 145 5.73 -4.67 -0.36
C ILE A 145 4.70 -4.84 -1.49
N PRO A 146 4.59 -6.00 -2.16
CA PRO A 146 3.51 -6.21 -3.12
C PRO A 146 2.11 -6.03 -2.51
N ALA A 147 1.88 -6.52 -1.28
CA ALA A 147 0.59 -6.36 -0.61
C ALA A 147 0.24 -4.87 -0.37
N PHE A 148 1.20 -4.05 0.07
CA PHE A 148 1.02 -2.61 0.27
C PHE A 148 0.79 -1.87 -1.05
N ILE A 149 1.57 -2.20 -2.09
CA ILE A 149 1.42 -1.61 -3.42
C ILE A 149 0.03 -1.92 -4.01
N ILE A 150 -0.42 -3.18 -3.94
CA ILE A 150 -1.73 -3.57 -4.44
C ILE A 150 -2.83 -2.90 -3.61
N SER A 151 -2.72 -2.89 -2.28
CA SER A 151 -3.69 -2.22 -1.39
C SER A 151 -3.79 -0.72 -1.67
N CYS A 152 -2.67 -0.06 -1.92
CA CYS A 152 -2.64 1.34 -2.33
C CYS A 152 -3.34 1.55 -3.68
N ALA A 153 -3.06 0.71 -4.67
CA ALA A 153 -3.69 0.79 -5.98
C ALA A 153 -5.22 0.62 -5.87
N LEU A 154 -5.68 -0.33 -5.05
CA LEU A 154 -7.10 -0.51 -4.75
C LEU A 154 -7.70 0.70 -4.03
N GLY A 155 -6.98 1.34 -3.10
CA GLY A 155 -7.41 2.57 -2.44
C GLY A 155 -7.51 3.78 -3.39
N ILE A 156 -6.58 3.92 -4.34
CA ILE A 156 -6.66 4.94 -5.40
C ILE A 156 -7.86 4.68 -6.32
N LEU A 157 -8.14 3.42 -6.65
CA LEU A 157 -9.33 3.10 -7.45
C LEU A 157 -10.63 3.35 -6.67
N LEU A 158 -10.63 3.10 -5.36
CA LEU A 158 -11.76 3.43 -4.49
C LEU A 158 -12.01 4.94 -4.43
N SER A 159 -10.95 5.75 -4.32
CA SER A 159 -11.09 7.21 -4.34
C SER A 159 -11.62 7.73 -5.68
N GLN A 160 -11.17 7.16 -6.80
CA GLN A 160 -11.68 7.47 -8.13
C GLN A 160 -13.17 7.11 -8.27
N ALA A 161 -13.58 5.96 -7.74
CA ALA A 161 -14.98 5.52 -7.77
C ALA A 161 -15.88 6.48 -6.98
N LEU A 162 -15.46 6.87 -5.77
CA LEU A 162 -16.19 7.82 -4.93
C LEU A 162 -16.28 9.22 -5.55
N LEU A 163 -15.20 9.70 -6.18
CA LEU A 163 -15.24 10.95 -6.95
C LEU A 163 -16.18 10.83 -8.16
N GLY A 164 -16.15 9.71 -8.87
CA GLY A 164 -17.05 9.44 -10.00
C GLY A 164 -18.53 9.48 -9.58
N GLU A 165 -18.86 8.87 -8.44
CA GLU A 165 -20.21 8.90 -7.87
C GLU A 165 -20.62 10.31 -7.43
N TRP A 166 -19.70 11.06 -6.81
CA TRP A 166 -19.94 12.46 -6.42
C TRP A 166 -20.35 13.34 -7.61
N PHE A 167 -19.81 13.06 -8.80
CA PHE A 167 -20.17 13.76 -10.05
C PHE A 167 -21.28 13.06 -10.86
N GLY A 168 -21.91 12.00 -10.33
CA GLY A 168 -23.03 11.29 -10.96
C GLY A 168 -22.65 10.34 -12.10
N ASN A 169 -21.36 9.98 -12.22
CA ASN A 169 -20.82 9.20 -13.34
C ASN A 169 -20.47 7.74 -12.99
N ALA A 170 -20.66 7.32 -11.74
CA ALA A 170 -20.30 5.97 -11.28
C ALA A 170 -21.18 5.49 -10.11
N ASP A 171 -21.19 4.17 -9.90
CA ASP A 171 -21.72 3.52 -8.70
C ASP A 171 -20.52 3.04 -7.87
N ALA A 172 -20.15 3.79 -6.82
CA ALA A 172 -18.98 3.44 -6.02
C ALA A 172 -19.22 2.21 -5.14
N ALA A 173 -20.48 1.89 -4.80
CA ALA A 173 -20.80 0.70 -4.01
C ALA A 173 -20.51 -0.57 -4.80
N ASP A 174 -20.92 -0.64 -6.07
CA ASP A 174 -20.67 -1.79 -6.94
C ASP A 174 -19.19 -1.93 -7.33
N ILE A 175 -18.51 -0.81 -7.59
CA ILE A 175 -17.06 -0.82 -7.82
C ILE A 175 -16.33 -1.25 -6.54
N GLY A 176 -16.71 -0.71 -5.39
CA GLY A 176 -16.13 -1.03 -4.07
C GLY A 176 -16.22 -2.52 -3.74
N LYS A 177 -17.34 -3.19 -4.03
CA LYS A 177 -17.47 -4.65 -3.87
C LYS A 177 -16.43 -5.41 -4.69
N ARG A 178 -16.23 -5.03 -5.96
CA ARG A 178 -15.23 -5.69 -6.84
C ARG A 178 -13.81 -5.45 -6.35
N LEU A 179 -13.50 -4.24 -5.91
CA LEU A 179 -12.19 -3.92 -5.32
C LEU A 179 -11.96 -4.68 -4.00
N GLY A 180 -13.00 -4.83 -3.17
CA GLY A 180 -12.94 -5.64 -1.95
C GLY A 180 -12.70 -7.13 -2.24
N LEU A 181 -13.32 -7.67 -3.29
CA LEU A 181 -13.02 -9.04 -3.75
C LEU A 181 -11.57 -9.16 -4.22
N ALA A 182 -11.05 -8.18 -4.95
CA ALA A 182 -9.64 -8.18 -5.35
C ALA A 182 -8.71 -8.11 -4.13
N PHE A 183 -9.04 -7.30 -3.12
CA PHE A 183 -8.30 -7.27 -1.86
C PHE A 183 -8.24 -8.66 -1.19
N ILE A 184 -9.40 -9.33 -1.08
CA ILE A 184 -9.48 -10.66 -0.48
C ILE A 184 -8.68 -11.70 -1.28
N VAL A 185 -8.73 -11.65 -2.62
CA VAL A 185 -8.09 -12.66 -3.48
C VAL A 185 -6.59 -12.44 -3.63
N PHE A 186 -6.10 -11.20 -3.61
CA PHE A 186 -4.69 -10.90 -3.87
C PHE A 186 -3.92 -10.47 -2.62
N VAL A 187 -4.49 -9.60 -1.78
CA VAL A 187 -3.77 -9.01 -0.65
C VAL A 187 -3.73 -9.96 0.54
N ILE A 188 -4.86 -10.53 0.93
CA ILE A 188 -4.92 -11.43 2.11
C ILE A 188 -3.96 -12.62 1.96
N PRO A 189 -3.89 -13.34 0.82
CA PRO A 189 -2.93 -14.44 0.67
C PRO A 189 -1.47 -13.99 0.75
N LEU A 190 -1.14 -12.80 0.23
CA LEU A 190 0.21 -12.24 0.36
C LEU A 190 0.57 -11.97 1.82
N VAL A 191 -0.34 -11.35 2.58
CA VAL A 191 -0.11 -11.04 4.00
C VAL A 191 -0.02 -12.31 4.85
N ILE A 192 -0.86 -13.32 4.57
CA ILE A 192 -0.74 -14.64 5.22
C ILE A 192 0.61 -15.29 4.90
N THR A 193 1.03 -15.24 3.64
CA THR A 193 2.30 -15.83 3.21
C THR A 193 3.49 -15.12 3.86
N ALA A 194 3.45 -13.78 3.94
CA ALA A 194 4.45 -12.98 4.64
C ALA A 194 4.59 -13.42 6.10
N ALA A 195 3.48 -13.40 6.84
CA ALA A 195 3.47 -13.79 8.25
C ALA A 195 3.92 -15.23 8.46
N TYR A 196 3.58 -16.15 7.54
CA TYR A 196 4.00 -17.55 7.63
C TYR A 196 5.51 -17.72 7.42
N VAL A 197 6.05 -17.11 6.36
CA VAL A 197 7.49 -17.14 6.08
C VAL A 197 8.24 -16.56 7.27
N GLU A 198 7.76 -15.45 7.81
CA GLU A 198 8.42 -14.75 8.90
C GLU A 198 8.37 -15.50 10.24
N ALA A 199 7.21 -16.05 10.61
CA ALA A 199 7.05 -16.70 11.90
C ALA A 199 7.65 -18.12 11.96
N PHE A 200 7.74 -18.81 10.82
CA PHE A 200 8.14 -20.22 10.77
C PHE A 200 9.44 -20.47 10.01
N ILE A 201 9.79 -19.66 9.01
CA ILE A 201 10.96 -19.90 8.15
C ILE A 201 12.14 -19.01 8.57
N THR A 202 11.91 -17.72 8.83
CA THR A 202 12.99 -16.78 9.19
C THR A 202 13.82 -17.22 10.41
N PRO A 203 13.23 -17.69 11.53
CA PRO A 203 14.01 -18.15 12.68
C PRO A 203 14.90 -19.36 12.36
N LEU A 204 14.50 -20.21 11.41
CA LEU A 204 15.31 -21.35 10.98
C LEU A 204 16.51 -20.89 10.15
N VAL A 205 16.31 -19.88 9.30
CA VAL A 205 17.38 -19.33 8.44
C VAL A 205 18.41 -18.57 9.28
N THR A 206 17.97 -17.76 10.24
CA THR A 206 18.88 -16.98 11.09
C THR A 206 19.75 -17.86 11.99
N GLN A 207 19.22 -18.97 12.50
CA GLN A 207 20.00 -19.97 13.26
C GLN A 207 21.05 -20.71 12.42
N LEU A 208 20.88 -20.79 11.10
CA LEU A 208 21.83 -21.45 10.19
C LEU A 208 22.97 -20.54 9.76
N VAL A 209 22.82 -19.22 9.90
CA VAL A 209 23.79 -18.19 9.47
C VAL A 209 24.50 -17.53 10.66
N SER A 210 24.01 -17.73 11.89
CA SER A 210 24.67 -17.36 13.16
C SER A 210 25.70 -18.39 13.60
#